data_AF-A0A060DT22-F1
#
_entry.id   AF-A0A060DT22-F1
#
_cell.length_a   1.000
_cell.length_b   1.000
_cell.length_c   1.000
_cell.angle_alpha   90.00
_cell.angle_beta   90.00
_cell.angle_gamma   90.00
#
_symmetry.space_group_name_H-M   'P 1'
#
loop_
_entity.id
_entity.type
_entity.pdbx_description
1 polymer ?
#
loop_
_entity_poly.entity_id
_entity_poly.type
_entity_poly.pdbx_seq_one_letter_code
_entity_poly.pdbx_strand_id
1 'polypeptide(L)'
;MHSDGKTILACSANTAEFLGLVPDRLLGRDVGVLELPELAGLLTGLRALPPDLRALGLHASVTPPGSRPLPAFLHEHDGRVIIEVERLPAGAEHWPATTPPSGFMPGVAALRGVAGLEAMAAHTAKTVRRLTGMDRVIVCRFDDFGNGEVVAGDEAPDWAHALPELRPGEALPASAFDRGPDGSPRLRVVLDHAAAPVPLLRADRALPPPDLAHAHLRSPAPARRDFLRRMGAGAALTVPIFQGGKPWGVISGHRRQPQGVPPSVRMLTAMAADAFGLMLDSAERVLERERRTAHATRQAELNRVKSDFLTGMSHELRTPLNVIIGYSDFLLHPGTGPLTDRQRDCIGNIRASGTHLLELINDVLDLSKIEAGHLDLNDEDVDVAVMVGEVYALQELTLASAGLTFDALFPRPLPRLRADRRSLRQILLNLLSNAVKFTPAGGRVTIDVARTEERTGTGLRIAVIDTGVGIPEEHRPIVLEPFRQVPGERIRGGTGTGLGLPIVRSLVEAHGGRLTLSGGPGQGTRIDLHFPPERVIA
;
A
#
# COMPACT_ATOMS: atom_id res chain seq x y z
N MET A 1 -23.95 -37.33 -11.48
CA MET A 1 -25.29 -37.62 -10.92
C MET A 1 -26.06 -36.31 -10.79
N HIS A 2 -27.39 -36.28 -10.65
CA HIS A 2 -28.07 -35.06 -10.17
C HIS A 2 -27.61 -34.74 -8.73
N SER A 3 -27.80 -33.50 -8.24
CA SER A 3 -27.40 -33.07 -6.89
C SER A 3 -28.09 -33.86 -5.77
N ASP A 4 -29.28 -34.39 -6.06
CA ASP A 4 -30.00 -35.34 -5.20
C ASP A 4 -29.28 -36.70 -5.04
N GLY A 5 -28.25 -36.97 -5.84
CA GLY A 5 -27.33 -38.10 -5.70
C GLY A 5 -27.99 -39.46 -5.87
N LYS A 6 -29.14 -39.52 -6.56
CA LYS A 6 -29.90 -40.77 -6.73
C LYS A 6 -29.62 -41.44 -8.06
N THR A 7 -29.55 -40.69 -9.17
CA THR A 7 -29.49 -41.30 -10.50
C THR A 7 -28.13 -41.15 -11.20
N ILE A 8 -27.66 -42.22 -11.83
CA ILE A 8 -26.45 -42.23 -12.66
C ILE A 8 -26.78 -41.65 -14.05
N LEU A 9 -26.36 -40.42 -14.30
CA LEU A 9 -26.62 -39.70 -15.55
C LEU A 9 -25.63 -40.03 -16.67
N ALA A 10 -24.39 -40.35 -16.29
CA ALA A 10 -23.29 -40.61 -17.20
C ALA A 10 -22.24 -41.48 -16.51
N CYS A 11 -21.52 -42.28 -17.29
CA CYS A 11 -20.39 -43.08 -16.83
C CYS A 11 -19.38 -43.25 -17.97
N SER A 12 -18.09 -43.46 -17.67
CA SER A 12 -17.08 -43.69 -18.70
C SER A 12 -17.26 -45.06 -19.35
N ALA A 13 -16.91 -45.19 -20.62
CA ALA A 13 -17.04 -46.46 -21.33
C ALA A 13 -16.22 -47.60 -20.71
N ASN A 14 -15.15 -47.28 -19.98
CA ASN A 14 -14.30 -48.23 -19.27
C ASN A 14 -14.72 -48.51 -17.82
N THR A 15 -15.92 -48.10 -17.38
CA THR A 15 -16.38 -48.30 -15.99
C THR A 15 -16.28 -49.76 -15.54
N ALA A 16 -16.52 -50.71 -16.45
CA ALA A 16 -16.42 -52.14 -16.18
C ALA A 16 -15.02 -52.58 -15.72
N GLU A 17 -13.96 -51.91 -16.17
CA GLU A 17 -12.58 -52.23 -15.78
C GLU A 17 -12.28 -51.87 -14.32
N PHE A 18 -13.05 -50.98 -13.70
CA PHE A 18 -12.82 -50.49 -12.34
C PHE A 18 -13.85 -51.03 -11.35
N LEU A 19 -15.12 -51.08 -11.75
CA LEU A 19 -16.22 -51.48 -10.88
C LEU A 19 -16.77 -52.88 -11.19
N GLY A 20 -16.35 -53.52 -12.27
CA GLY A 20 -16.93 -54.80 -12.72
C GLY A 20 -18.35 -54.67 -13.30
N LEU A 21 -18.84 -53.45 -13.50
CA LEU A 21 -20.21 -53.16 -13.93
C LEU A 21 -20.25 -52.60 -15.36
N VAL A 22 -21.11 -53.18 -16.20
CA VAL A 22 -21.28 -52.78 -17.61
C VAL A 22 -22.00 -51.42 -17.69
N PRO A 23 -21.47 -50.41 -18.42
CA PRO A 23 -22.06 -49.07 -18.51
C PRO A 23 -23.56 -49.02 -18.83
N ASP A 24 -24.03 -49.82 -19.79
CA ASP A 24 -25.44 -49.84 -20.20
C ASP A 24 -26.40 -50.27 -19.09
N ARG A 25 -25.90 -50.99 -18.09
CA ARG A 25 -26.69 -51.40 -16.91
C ARG A 25 -26.71 -50.35 -15.80
N LEU A 26 -25.88 -49.31 -15.91
CA LEU A 26 -25.76 -48.24 -14.93
C LEU A 26 -26.57 -47.00 -15.31
N LEU A 27 -26.58 -46.63 -16.59
CA LEU A 27 -27.18 -45.39 -17.06
C LEU A 27 -28.69 -45.32 -16.74
N GLY A 28 -29.11 -44.23 -16.10
CA GLY A 28 -30.50 -44.01 -15.68
C GLY A 28 -30.95 -44.80 -14.46
N ARG A 29 -30.05 -45.58 -13.82
CA ARG A 29 -30.35 -46.34 -12.60
C ARG A 29 -30.00 -45.56 -11.33
N ASP A 30 -30.55 -46.05 -10.22
CA ASP A 30 -30.20 -45.57 -8.90
C ASP A 30 -28.74 -45.92 -8.55
N VAL A 31 -28.07 -45.05 -7.80
CA VAL A 31 -26.67 -45.20 -7.40
C VAL A 31 -26.40 -46.45 -6.55
N GLY A 32 -27.42 -46.98 -5.87
CA GLY A 32 -27.32 -48.22 -5.11
C GLY A 32 -26.85 -49.41 -5.96
N VAL A 33 -27.05 -49.37 -7.29
CA VAL A 33 -26.58 -50.39 -8.24
C VAL A 33 -25.05 -50.46 -8.32
N LEU A 34 -24.33 -49.44 -7.84
CA LEU A 34 -22.86 -49.49 -7.77
C LEU A 34 -22.35 -50.43 -6.67
N GLU A 35 -23.20 -50.80 -5.71
CA GLU A 35 -22.84 -51.69 -4.58
C GLU A 35 -21.57 -51.25 -3.83
N LEU A 36 -21.36 -49.92 -3.71
CA LEU A 36 -20.23 -49.33 -2.99
C LEU A 36 -20.66 -48.99 -1.54
N PRO A 37 -20.21 -49.74 -0.51
CA PRO A 37 -20.66 -49.55 0.87
C PRO A 37 -20.36 -48.15 1.42
N GLU A 38 -19.24 -47.55 1.00
CA GLU A 38 -18.78 -46.26 1.50
C GLU A 38 -19.56 -45.08 0.91
N LEU A 39 -20.23 -45.27 -0.23
CA LEU A 39 -20.73 -44.18 -1.05
C LEU A 39 -21.79 -43.32 -0.37
N ALA A 40 -22.71 -43.93 0.40
CA ALA A 40 -23.72 -43.18 1.14
C ALA A 40 -23.10 -42.22 2.17
N GLY A 41 -22.05 -42.66 2.86
CA GLY A 41 -21.29 -41.84 3.80
C GLY A 41 -20.54 -40.71 3.09
N LEU A 42 -19.91 -40.99 1.95
CA LEU A 42 -19.18 -40.00 1.16
C LEU A 42 -20.10 -38.91 0.58
N LEU A 43 -21.28 -39.29 0.05
CA LEU A 43 -22.29 -38.34 -0.42
C LEU A 43 -22.79 -37.45 0.73
N THR A 44 -22.97 -38.02 1.92
CA THR A 44 -23.37 -37.27 3.12
C THR A 44 -22.28 -36.29 3.54
N GLY A 45 -21.03 -36.74 3.58
CA GLY A 45 -19.88 -35.88 3.88
C GLY A 45 -19.71 -34.74 2.88
N LEU A 46 -19.87 -35.01 1.58
CA LEU A 46 -19.77 -33.98 0.54
C LEU A 46 -20.86 -32.91 0.71
N ARG A 47 -22.08 -33.32 1.05
CA ARG A 47 -23.21 -32.40 1.28
C ARG A 47 -23.06 -31.57 2.55
N ALA A 48 -22.34 -32.09 3.54
CA ALA A 48 -22.03 -31.37 4.77
C ALA A 48 -21.02 -30.22 4.54
N LEU A 49 -20.26 -30.24 3.44
CA LEU A 49 -19.42 -29.13 3.06
C LEU A 49 -20.26 -27.92 2.61
N PRO A 50 -19.84 -26.68 2.94
CA PRO A 50 -20.37 -25.46 2.36
C PRO A 50 -20.45 -25.55 0.82
N PRO A 51 -21.49 -25.01 0.15
CA PRO A 51 -21.69 -25.17 -1.30
C PRO A 51 -20.50 -24.77 -2.15
N ASP A 52 -19.78 -23.72 -1.75
CA ASP A 52 -18.53 -23.25 -2.33
C ASP A 52 -17.42 -24.30 -2.21
N LEU A 53 -17.28 -24.98 -1.08
CA LEU A 53 -16.20 -25.96 -0.87
C LEU A 53 -16.45 -27.32 -1.53
N ARG A 54 -17.66 -27.61 -2.03
CA ARG A 54 -17.98 -28.93 -2.61
C ARG A 54 -17.22 -29.23 -3.91
N ALA A 55 -16.77 -28.20 -4.62
CA ALA A 55 -15.97 -28.34 -5.82
C ALA A 55 -14.52 -28.79 -5.55
N LEU A 56 -14.06 -28.71 -4.28
CA LEU A 56 -12.79 -29.29 -3.83
C LEU A 56 -12.87 -30.79 -3.66
N GLY A 57 -14.08 -31.28 -3.41
CA GLY A 57 -14.37 -32.68 -3.24
C GLY A 57 -13.77 -33.33 -2.00
N LEU A 58 -13.99 -34.64 -1.92
CA LEU A 58 -13.51 -35.53 -0.89
C LEU A 58 -12.67 -36.61 -1.57
N HIS A 59 -11.45 -36.79 -1.07
CA HIS A 59 -10.68 -37.97 -1.41
C HIS A 59 -11.03 -39.12 -0.48
N ALA A 60 -11.27 -40.29 -1.03
CA ALA A 60 -11.76 -41.45 -0.32
C ALA A 60 -11.21 -42.75 -0.91
N SER A 61 -11.54 -43.86 -0.25
CA SER A 61 -11.38 -45.20 -0.80
C SER A 61 -12.77 -45.80 -1.02
N VAL A 62 -13.00 -46.42 -2.17
CA VAL A 62 -14.23 -47.16 -2.45
C VAL A 62 -13.88 -48.62 -2.72
N THR A 63 -14.73 -49.54 -2.25
CA THR A 63 -14.46 -50.97 -2.38
C THR A 63 -15.51 -51.63 -3.28
N PRO A 64 -15.23 -51.82 -4.58
CA PRO A 64 -16.13 -52.56 -5.46
C PRO A 64 -16.28 -54.02 -4.98
N PRO A 65 -17.44 -54.65 -5.18
CA PRO A 65 -17.66 -56.05 -4.81
C PRO A 65 -16.56 -56.98 -5.35
N GLY A 66 -15.99 -57.82 -4.48
CA GLY A 66 -14.95 -58.78 -4.85
C GLY A 66 -13.61 -58.18 -5.29
N SER A 67 -13.40 -56.88 -5.11
CA SER A 67 -12.21 -56.13 -5.54
C SER A 67 -11.44 -55.54 -4.36
N ARG A 68 -10.18 -55.15 -4.60
CA ARG A 68 -9.40 -54.36 -3.63
C ARG A 68 -9.93 -52.92 -3.58
N PRO A 69 -9.76 -52.21 -2.44
CA PRO A 69 -10.13 -50.80 -2.35
C PRO A 69 -9.40 -49.95 -3.39
N LEU A 70 -10.13 -49.03 -4.02
CA LEU A 70 -9.66 -48.12 -5.06
C LEU A 70 -9.75 -46.66 -4.56
N PRO A 71 -8.72 -45.84 -4.82
CA PRO A 71 -8.82 -44.40 -4.61
C PRO A 71 -9.99 -43.81 -5.40
N ALA A 72 -10.79 -43.01 -4.70
CA ALA A 72 -11.86 -42.25 -5.27
C ALA A 72 -11.70 -40.76 -4.95
N PHE A 73 -12.15 -39.92 -5.87
CA PHE A 73 -12.32 -38.50 -5.67
C PHE A 73 -13.74 -38.11 -6.02
N LEU A 74 -14.41 -37.46 -5.08
CA LEU A 74 -15.83 -37.16 -5.15
C LEU A 74 -16.06 -35.66 -4.99
N HIS A 75 -16.58 -34.97 -6.00
CA HIS A 75 -16.84 -33.53 -5.93
C HIS A 75 -18.20 -33.17 -6.51
N GLU A 76 -18.72 -31.98 -6.17
CA GLU A 76 -19.93 -31.42 -6.75
C GLU A 76 -19.58 -30.21 -7.61
N HIS A 77 -20.06 -30.17 -8.84
CA HIS A 77 -19.92 -29.03 -9.75
C HIS A 77 -21.13 -28.93 -10.67
N ASP A 78 -21.61 -27.70 -10.91
CA ASP A 78 -22.80 -27.43 -11.74
C ASP A 78 -24.03 -28.27 -11.36
N GLY A 79 -24.28 -28.40 -10.04
CA GLY A 79 -25.38 -29.19 -9.49
C GLY A 79 -25.28 -30.70 -9.78
N ARG A 80 -24.08 -31.20 -10.11
CA ARG A 80 -23.82 -32.61 -10.39
C ARG A 80 -22.71 -33.15 -9.49
N VAL A 81 -22.94 -34.32 -8.90
CA VAL A 81 -21.88 -35.08 -8.21
C VAL A 81 -21.11 -35.91 -9.22
N ILE A 82 -19.78 -35.77 -9.21
CA ILE A 82 -18.82 -36.49 -10.05
C ILE A 82 -17.99 -37.40 -9.16
N ILE A 83 -17.89 -38.68 -9.56
CA ILE A 83 -17.09 -39.71 -8.89
C ILE A 83 -15.99 -40.15 -9.84
N GLU A 84 -14.74 -39.98 -9.42
CA GLU A 84 -13.57 -40.40 -10.16
C GLU A 84 -12.90 -41.54 -9.41
N VAL A 85 -12.72 -42.68 -10.07
CA VAL A 85 -12.09 -43.86 -9.47
C VAL A 85 -10.80 -44.14 -10.22
N GLU A 86 -9.71 -44.27 -9.49
CA GLU A 86 -8.37 -44.49 -10.04
C GLU A 86 -7.79 -45.83 -9.56
N ARG A 87 -6.81 -46.35 -10.28
CA ARG A 87 -5.95 -47.44 -9.77
C ARG A 87 -4.75 -46.83 -9.07
N LEU A 88 -4.38 -47.40 -7.92
CA LEU A 88 -3.10 -47.05 -7.30
C LEU A 88 -1.95 -47.43 -8.24
N PRO A 89 -0.93 -46.57 -8.40
CA PRO A 89 0.30 -46.94 -9.08
C PRO A 89 0.91 -48.19 -8.44
N ALA A 90 1.53 -49.06 -9.24
CA ALA A 90 2.21 -50.25 -8.73
C ALA A 90 3.25 -49.87 -7.66
N GLY A 91 3.20 -50.53 -6.49
CA GLY A 91 4.08 -50.26 -5.35
C GLY A 91 3.61 -49.16 -4.38
N ALA A 92 2.49 -48.49 -4.65
CA ALA A 92 1.91 -47.53 -3.70
C ALA A 92 1.13 -48.27 -2.59
N GLU A 93 1.54 -48.11 -1.33
CA GLU A 93 0.75 -48.56 -0.17
C GLU A 93 -0.39 -47.57 0.13
N HIS A 94 -1.56 -48.14 0.43
CA HIS A 94 -2.79 -47.59 1.02
C HIS A 94 -3.10 -46.07 0.89
N TRP A 95 -4.30 -45.79 0.38
CA TRP A 95 -4.94 -44.47 0.42
C TRP A 95 -5.99 -44.40 1.55
N PRO A 96 -6.08 -43.30 2.33
CA PRO A 96 -5.19 -42.13 2.36
C PRO A 96 -3.89 -42.39 3.13
N ALA A 97 -2.76 -41.85 2.64
CA ALA A 97 -1.53 -41.82 3.41
C ALA A 97 -1.70 -40.81 4.56
N THR A 98 -1.61 -41.27 5.81
CA THR A 98 -1.80 -40.42 7.00
C THR A 98 -0.61 -39.51 7.31
N THR A 99 0.55 -39.77 6.71
CA THR A 99 1.79 -39.05 6.99
C THR A 99 2.48 -38.65 5.67
N PRO A 100 2.86 -37.38 5.49
CA PRO A 100 3.67 -36.95 4.35
C PRO A 100 5.00 -37.71 4.29
N PRO A 101 5.60 -37.92 3.10
CA PRO A 101 6.94 -38.51 2.98
C PRO A 101 7.98 -37.74 3.81
N SER A 102 8.92 -38.47 4.41
CA SER A 102 10.00 -37.90 5.23
C SER A 102 10.76 -36.84 4.42
N GLY A 103 10.94 -35.65 5.01
CA GLY A 103 11.69 -34.55 4.39
C GLY A 103 10.84 -33.56 3.58
N PHE A 104 9.55 -33.84 3.32
CA PHE A 104 8.67 -32.86 2.67
C PHE A 104 8.47 -31.60 3.54
N MET A 105 8.02 -31.77 4.79
CA MET A 105 7.79 -30.65 5.71
C MET A 105 9.07 -29.83 5.97
N PRO A 106 10.24 -30.44 6.26
CA PRO A 106 11.51 -29.72 6.30
C PRO A 106 11.85 -29.00 5.00
N GLY A 107 11.58 -29.60 3.84
CA GLY A 107 11.81 -29.02 2.53
C GLY A 107 10.99 -27.75 2.29
N VAL A 108 9.70 -27.76 2.62
CA VAL A 108 8.83 -26.59 2.54
C VAL A 108 9.26 -25.53 3.55
N ALA A 109 9.59 -25.91 4.79
CA ALA A 109 10.05 -24.98 5.82
C ALA A 109 11.36 -24.26 5.42
N ALA A 110 12.28 -24.97 4.75
CA ALA A 110 13.55 -24.43 4.30
C ALA A 110 13.40 -23.29 3.27
N LEU A 111 12.27 -23.20 2.53
CA LEU A 111 12.03 -22.10 1.58
C LEU A 111 12.13 -20.71 2.23
N ARG A 112 11.82 -20.59 3.52
CA ARG A 112 11.91 -19.33 4.27
C ARG A 112 13.32 -18.74 4.31
N GLY A 113 14.35 -19.58 4.21
CA GLY A 113 15.76 -19.17 4.26
C GLY A 113 16.43 -19.04 2.89
N VAL A 114 15.70 -19.31 1.80
CA VAL A 114 16.28 -19.28 0.45
C VAL A 114 16.12 -17.88 -0.13
N ALA A 115 17.23 -17.21 -0.37
CA ALA A 115 17.23 -15.88 -0.97
C ALA A 115 17.30 -15.97 -2.49
N GLY A 116 16.45 -15.19 -3.18
CA GLY A 116 16.44 -15.06 -4.62
C GLY A 116 15.48 -16.03 -5.32
N LEU A 117 14.81 -15.51 -6.36
CA LEU A 117 13.76 -16.21 -7.09
C LEU A 117 14.24 -17.55 -7.68
N GLU A 118 15.37 -17.56 -8.38
CA GLU A 118 15.93 -18.75 -9.01
C GLU A 118 16.27 -19.84 -7.99
N ALA A 119 16.87 -19.47 -6.86
CA ALA A 119 17.24 -20.41 -5.81
C ALA A 119 15.99 -21.02 -5.14
N MET A 120 14.98 -20.19 -4.86
CA MET A 120 13.69 -20.66 -4.33
C MET A 120 13.02 -21.63 -5.32
N ALA A 121 13.04 -21.29 -6.60
CA ALA A 121 12.43 -22.08 -7.66
C ALA A 121 13.14 -23.44 -7.81
N ALA A 122 14.48 -23.44 -7.80
CA ALA A 122 15.30 -24.66 -7.85
C ALA A 122 15.06 -25.57 -6.64
N HIS A 123 14.99 -24.99 -5.44
CA HIS A 123 14.71 -25.73 -4.21
C HIS A 123 13.30 -26.35 -4.23
N THR A 124 12.31 -25.61 -4.74
CA THR A 124 10.94 -26.09 -4.92
C THR A 124 10.89 -27.23 -5.93
N ALA A 125 11.52 -27.07 -7.10
CA ALA A 125 11.60 -28.11 -8.11
C ALA A 125 12.19 -29.41 -7.55
N LYS A 126 13.32 -29.33 -6.83
CA LYS A 126 13.97 -30.47 -6.18
C LYS A 126 13.11 -31.11 -5.09
N THR A 127 12.39 -30.31 -4.32
CA THR A 127 11.49 -30.81 -3.26
C THR A 127 10.30 -31.55 -3.86
N VAL A 128 9.66 -30.97 -4.89
CA VAL A 128 8.55 -31.60 -5.61
C VAL A 128 9.01 -32.84 -6.38
N ARG A 129 10.22 -32.84 -6.97
CA ARG A 129 10.75 -34.01 -7.67
C ARG A 129 10.96 -35.20 -6.74
N ARG A 130 11.57 -34.96 -5.56
CA ARG A 130 11.72 -35.99 -4.52
C ARG A 130 10.38 -36.50 -3.99
N LEU A 131 9.41 -35.60 -3.82
CA LEU A 131 8.08 -35.92 -3.35
C LEU A 131 7.30 -36.79 -4.35
N THR A 132 7.34 -36.43 -5.64
CA THR A 132 6.53 -37.07 -6.70
C THR A 132 7.22 -38.28 -7.34
N GLY A 133 8.55 -38.36 -7.24
CA GLY A 133 9.36 -39.32 -7.99
C GLY A 133 9.31 -39.08 -9.49
N MET A 134 8.99 -37.86 -9.94
CA MET A 134 9.00 -37.50 -11.35
C MET A 134 10.43 -37.41 -11.88
N ASP A 135 10.61 -37.62 -13.18
CA ASP A 135 11.94 -37.59 -13.77
C ASP A 135 12.45 -36.15 -13.92
N ARG A 136 11.55 -35.20 -14.18
CA ARG A 136 11.84 -33.77 -14.33
C ARG A 136 10.77 -32.93 -13.64
N VAL A 137 11.15 -31.90 -12.91
CA VAL A 137 10.25 -30.87 -12.39
C VAL A 137 10.81 -29.50 -12.74
N ILE A 138 9.96 -28.64 -13.30
CA ILE A 138 10.30 -27.26 -13.65
C ILE A 138 9.36 -26.29 -12.94
N VAL A 139 9.88 -25.10 -12.62
CA VAL A 139 9.10 -23.95 -12.18
C VAL A 139 9.15 -22.92 -13.31
N CYS A 140 7.98 -22.59 -13.85
CA CYS A 140 7.82 -21.63 -14.92
C CYS A 140 7.08 -20.39 -14.41
N ARG A 141 7.54 -19.21 -14.81
CA ARG A 141 6.86 -17.92 -14.60
C ARG A 141 6.15 -17.53 -15.89
N PHE A 142 4.97 -16.95 -15.79
CA PHE A 142 4.29 -16.36 -16.96
C PHE A 142 4.69 -14.92 -17.18
N ASP A 143 4.80 -14.52 -18.45
CA ASP A 143 4.82 -13.12 -18.86
C ASP A 143 3.38 -12.56 -18.98
N ASP A 144 3.27 -11.26 -19.31
CA ASP A 144 1.98 -10.58 -19.48
C ASP A 144 1.11 -11.14 -20.62
N PHE A 145 1.71 -11.91 -21.54
CA PHE A 145 1.03 -12.56 -22.66
C PHE A 145 0.68 -14.04 -22.37
N GLY A 146 1.05 -14.55 -21.19
CA GLY A 146 0.83 -15.94 -20.78
C GLY A 146 1.86 -16.94 -21.35
N ASN A 147 2.95 -16.48 -21.95
CA ASN A 147 4.08 -17.36 -22.28
C ASN A 147 4.83 -17.72 -21.01
N GLY A 148 5.28 -18.97 -20.92
CA GLY A 148 6.03 -19.45 -19.76
C GLY A 148 7.53 -19.42 -19.98
N GLU A 149 8.25 -18.74 -19.09
CA GLU A 149 9.70 -18.77 -18.97
C GLU A 149 10.10 -19.73 -17.84
N VAL A 150 11.05 -20.63 -18.10
CA VAL A 150 11.56 -21.54 -17.06
C VAL A 150 12.50 -20.76 -16.15
N VAL A 151 12.13 -20.64 -14.87
CA VAL A 151 12.93 -19.96 -13.84
C VAL A 151 13.99 -20.92 -13.28
N ALA A 152 13.60 -22.16 -13.02
CA ALA A 152 14.50 -23.21 -12.57
C ALA A 152 13.88 -24.60 -12.78
N GLY A 153 14.70 -25.65 -12.69
CA GLY A 153 14.25 -27.03 -12.72
C GLY A 153 15.20 -27.99 -12.01
N ASP A 154 14.71 -29.19 -11.73
CA ASP A 154 15.46 -30.35 -11.25
C ASP A 154 15.09 -31.55 -12.12
N GLU A 155 16.08 -32.24 -12.69
CA GLU A 155 15.85 -33.29 -13.67
C GLU A 155 16.82 -34.47 -13.54
N ALA A 156 16.40 -35.61 -14.06
CA ALA A 156 17.25 -36.78 -14.17
C ALA A 156 18.38 -36.51 -15.17
N PRO A 157 19.64 -36.92 -14.87
CA PRO A 157 20.80 -36.64 -15.74
C PRO A 157 20.68 -37.18 -17.16
N ASP A 158 19.85 -38.19 -17.37
CA ASP A 158 19.63 -38.88 -18.65
C ASP A 158 18.45 -38.29 -19.45
N TRP A 159 17.86 -37.17 -19.02
CA TRP A 159 16.74 -36.55 -19.75
C TRP A 159 17.21 -35.74 -20.95
N ALA A 160 17.32 -36.42 -22.10
CA ALA A 160 17.87 -35.86 -23.33
C ALA A 160 16.95 -34.86 -24.08
N HIS A 161 15.67 -34.73 -23.73
CA HIS A 161 14.77 -33.82 -24.42
C HIS A 161 14.93 -32.37 -23.94
N ALA A 162 15.17 -31.46 -24.89
CA ALA A 162 15.18 -30.02 -24.65
C ALA A 162 13.82 -29.53 -24.14
N LEU A 163 13.84 -28.44 -23.36
CA LEU A 163 12.62 -27.77 -22.92
C LEU A 163 12.05 -26.96 -24.10
N PRO A 164 10.86 -27.29 -24.62
CA PRO A 164 10.20 -26.46 -25.61
C PRO A 164 9.71 -25.16 -24.97
N GLU A 165 9.59 -24.10 -25.76
CA GLU A 165 8.90 -22.88 -25.34
C GLU A 165 7.48 -23.21 -24.88
N LEU A 166 7.11 -22.68 -23.71
CA LEU A 166 5.79 -22.88 -23.14
C LEU A 166 4.84 -21.78 -23.64
N ARG A 167 3.93 -22.13 -24.55
CA ARG A 167 2.96 -21.17 -25.12
C ARG A 167 1.68 -21.07 -24.28
N PRO A 168 0.90 -19.98 -24.40
CA PRO A 168 -0.36 -19.82 -23.70
C PRO A 168 -1.30 -21.01 -23.95
N GLY A 169 -1.85 -21.57 -22.87
CA GLY A 169 -2.75 -22.73 -22.95
C GLY A 169 -2.06 -24.11 -23.06
N GLU A 170 -0.75 -24.17 -23.29
CA GLU A 170 0.00 -25.44 -23.32
C GLU A 170 0.37 -25.95 -21.92
N ALA A 171 0.54 -25.05 -20.94
CA ALA A 171 0.77 -25.43 -19.53
C ALA A 171 -0.51 -25.95 -18.88
N LEU A 172 -1.54 -25.11 -18.93
CA LEU A 172 -2.85 -25.34 -18.34
C LEU A 172 -3.88 -24.57 -19.18
N PRO A 173 -5.14 -25.05 -19.27
CA PRO A 173 -6.22 -24.25 -19.84
C PRO A 173 -6.46 -22.98 -19.00
N ALA A 174 -7.00 -21.92 -19.59
CA ALA A 174 -7.30 -20.66 -18.89
C ALA A 174 -8.11 -20.89 -17.59
N SER A 175 -9.08 -21.81 -17.62
CA SER A 175 -9.92 -22.16 -16.45
C SER A 175 -9.19 -22.86 -15.29
N ALA A 176 -7.93 -23.27 -15.46
CA ALA A 176 -7.12 -23.78 -14.36
C ALA A 176 -6.48 -22.65 -13.54
N PHE A 177 -6.48 -21.41 -14.06
CA PHE A 177 -6.00 -20.22 -13.38
C PHE A 177 -7.10 -19.49 -12.60
N ASP A 178 -8.36 -19.91 -12.77
CA ASP A 178 -9.44 -19.54 -11.87
C ASP A 178 -9.21 -20.24 -10.52
N ARG A 179 -9.16 -19.48 -9.43
CA ARG A 179 -9.03 -20.08 -8.09
C ARG A 179 -10.18 -21.07 -7.84
N GLY A 180 -9.90 -22.13 -7.09
CA GLY A 180 -10.96 -22.89 -6.44
C GLY A 180 -11.79 -21.98 -5.53
N PRO A 181 -13.02 -22.35 -5.16
CA PRO A 181 -13.85 -21.51 -4.28
C PRO A 181 -13.22 -21.21 -2.90
N ASP A 182 -12.25 -22.00 -2.46
CA ASP A 182 -11.43 -21.81 -1.24
C ASP A 182 -10.11 -21.08 -1.48
N GLY A 183 -9.83 -20.68 -2.72
CA GLY A 183 -8.58 -20.08 -3.12
C GLY A 183 -7.46 -21.06 -3.50
N SER A 184 -7.66 -22.39 -3.44
CA SER A 184 -6.62 -23.38 -3.76
C SER A 184 -6.30 -23.47 -5.27
N PRO A 185 -5.06 -23.85 -5.63
CA PRO A 185 -4.64 -24.01 -7.01
C PRO A 185 -5.26 -25.26 -7.65
N ARG A 186 -5.87 -25.11 -8.83
CA ARG A 186 -6.43 -26.24 -9.59
C ARG A 186 -5.31 -27.01 -10.29
N LEU A 187 -4.84 -28.08 -9.67
CA LEU A 187 -3.84 -28.96 -10.28
C LEU A 187 -4.39 -29.71 -11.50
N ARG A 188 -3.49 -30.13 -12.39
CA ARG A 188 -3.82 -30.98 -13.53
C ARG A 188 -2.90 -32.15 -13.68
N VAL A 189 -3.51 -33.31 -13.94
CA VAL A 189 -2.83 -34.59 -14.07
C VAL A 189 -3.05 -35.12 -15.47
N VAL A 190 -1.98 -35.60 -16.09
CA VAL A 190 -2.03 -36.41 -17.29
C VAL A 190 -1.36 -37.73 -16.96
N LEU A 191 -2.17 -38.79 -16.85
CA LEU A 191 -1.70 -40.13 -16.49
C LEU A 191 -0.94 -40.79 -17.65
N ASP A 192 -1.44 -40.59 -18.87
CA ASP A 192 -0.85 -41.03 -20.12
C ASP A 192 -1.31 -40.07 -21.23
N HIS A 193 -0.37 -39.34 -21.84
CA HIS A 193 -0.70 -38.40 -22.92
C HIS A 193 -1.04 -39.12 -24.25
N ALA A 194 -0.54 -40.35 -24.44
CA ALA A 194 -0.71 -41.15 -25.65
C ALA A 194 -1.96 -42.03 -25.59
N ALA A 195 -2.53 -42.27 -24.41
CA ALA A 195 -3.77 -43.03 -24.25
C ALA A 195 -4.94 -42.42 -25.04
N ALA A 196 -5.71 -43.30 -25.68
CA ALA A 196 -6.95 -42.92 -26.35
C ALA A 196 -7.94 -42.33 -25.32
N PRO A 197 -8.58 -41.18 -25.59
CA PRO A 197 -9.61 -40.63 -24.71
C PRO A 197 -10.75 -41.65 -24.53
N VAL A 198 -11.12 -41.92 -23.28
CA VAL A 198 -12.28 -42.76 -22.98
C VAL A 198 -13.55 -41.92 -23.08
N PRO A 199 -14.53 -42.29 -23.92
CA PRO A 199 -15.76 -41.51 -24.07
C PRO A 199 -16.63 -41.62 -22.81
N LEU A 200 -17.32 -40.52 -22.51
CA LEU A 200 -18.35 -40.48 -21.48
C LEU A 200 -19.70 -40.87 -22.10
N LEU A 201 -20.25 -42.00 -21.67
CA LEU A 201 -21.57 -42.48 -22.07
C LEU A 201 -22.63 -41.77 -21.22
N ARG A 202 -23.74 -41.34 -21.84
CA ARG A 202 -24.78 -40.52 -21.21
C ARG A 202 -26.14 -41.19 -21.36
N ALA A 203 -26.92 -41.20 -20.28
CA ALA A 203 -28.27 -41.75 -20.25
C ALA A 203 -29.21 -40.95 -21.17
N ASP A 204 -29.07 -39.63 -21.16
CA ASP A 204 -29.76 -38.73 -22.09
C ASP A 204 -28.73 -37.89 -22.86
N ARG A 205 -28.73 -38.05 -24.19
CA ARG A 205 -27.84 -37.30 -25.09
C ARG A 205 -28.35 -35.89 -25.39
N ALA A 206 -29.63 -35.60 -25.16
CA ALA A 206 -30.25 -34.30 -25.38
C ALA A 206 -29.86 -33.27 -24.31
N LEU A 207 -29.55 -33.72 -23.08
CA LEU A 207 -29.01 -32.85 -22.04
C LEU A 207 -27.60 -32.36 -22.39
N PRO A 208 -27.15 -31.21 -21.87
CA PRO A 208 -25.76 -30.79 -22.04
C PRO A 208 -24.78 -31.73 -21.33
N PRO A 209 -23.59 -31.98 -21.90
CA PRO A 209 -22.55 -32.79 -21.26
C PRO A 209 -22.15 -32.19 -19.91
N PRO A 210 -21.78 -33.01 -18.92
CA PRO A 210 -21.32 -32.49 -17.64
C PRO A 210 -20.06 -31.65 -17.81
N ASP A 211 -20.00 -30.53 -17.09
CA ASP A 211 -18.75 -29.78 -16.98
C ASP A 211 -17.77 -30.56 -16.09
N LEU A 212 -16.62 -30.87 -16.67
CA LEU A 212 -15.53 -31.63 -16.04
C LEU A 212 -14.34 -30.73 -15.68
N ALA A 213 -14.54 -29.41 -15.56
CA ALA A 213 -13.49 -28.45 -15.21
C ALA A 213 -12.74 -28.86 -13.93
N HIS A 214 -13.44 -29.36 -12.92
CA HIS A 214 -12.89 -29.79 -11.63
C HIS A 214 -12.41 -31.25 -11.60
N ALA A 215 -12.71 -32.04 -12.63
CA ALA A 215 -12.33 -33.45 -12.67
C ALA A 215 -10.84 -33.65 -12.99
N HIS A 216 -10.17 -34.49 -12.22
CA HIS A 216 -8.75 -34.82 -12.39
C HIS A 216 -8.50 -35.70 -13.62
N LEU A 217 -9.43 -36.59 -13.96
CA LEU A 217 -9.39 -37.53 -15.10
C LEU A 217 -9.94 -36.92 -16.39
N ARG A 218 -10.24 -35.61 -16.41
CA ARG A 218 -10.62 -34.94 -17.65
C ARG A 218 -9.51 -35.09 -18.68
N SER A 219 -9.88 -35.53 -19.88
CA SER A 219 -8.93 -35.66 -20.99
C SER A 219 -8.17 -34.34 -21.26
N PRO A 220 -6.84 -34.41 -21.49
CA PRO A 220 -6.07 -33.23 -21.87
C PRO A 220 -6.45 -32.76 -23.28
N ALA A 221 -6.40 -31.44 -23.49
CA ALA A 221 -6.62 -30.84 -24.80
C ALA A 221 -5.53 -31.27 -25.80
N PRO A 222 -5.80 -31.26 -27.13
CA PRO A 222 -4.82 -31.65 -28.15
C PRO A 222 -3.48 -30.90 -28.02
N ALA A 223 -3.52 -29.57 -27.85
CA ALA A 223 -2.31 -28.76 -27.66
C ALA A 223 -1.46 -29.21 -26.46
N ARG A 224 -2.10 -29.62 -25.36
CA ARG A 224 -1.41 -30.16 -24.17
C ARG A 224 -0.75 -31.51 -24.47
N ARG A 225 -1.45 -32.40 -25.21
CA ARG A 225 -0.88 -33.69 -25.62
C ARG A 225 0.33 -33.49 -26.52
N ASP A 226 0.23 -32.58 -27.48
CA ASP A 226 1.34 -32.23 -28.37
C ASP A 226 2.53 -31.66 -27.60
N PHE A 227 2.29 -30.77 -26.65
CA PHE A 227 3.32 -30.23 -25.77
C PHE A 227 4.04 -31.32 -24.97
N LEU A 228 3.30 -32.23 -24.32
CA LEU A 228 3.89 -33.35 -23.56
C LEU A 228 4.70 -34.30 -24.46
N ARG A 229 4.22 -34.57 -25.68
CA ARG A 229 4.94 -35.36 -26.68
C ARG A 229 6.27 -34.70 -27.07
N ARG A 230 6.27 -33.37 -27.33
CA ARG A 230 7.50 -32.62 -27.65
C ARG A 230 8.52 -32.66 -26.50
N MET A 231 8.03 -32.71 -25.25
CA MET A 231 8.89 -32.85 -24.06
C MET A 231 9.40 -34.27 -23.79
N GLY A 232 8.92 -35.29 -24.51
CA GLY A 232 9.20 -36.70 -24.22
C GLY A 232 8.55 -37.19 -22.91
N ALA A 233 7.47 -36.54 -22.47
CA ALA A 233 6.79 -36.86 -21.22
C ALA A 233 5.59 -37.79 -21.48
N GLY A 234 5.61 -39.00 -20.93
CA GLY A 234 4.48 -39.92 -20.91
C GLY A 234 3.35 -39.47 -19.99
N ALA A 235 3.70 -38.92 -18.82
CA ALA A 235 2.79 -38.41 -17.81
C ALA A 235 3.24 -37.04 -17.27
N ALA A 236 2.30 -36.28 -16.70
CA ALA A 236 2.57 -34.97 -16.12
C ALA A 236 1.66 -34.61 -14.93
N LEU A 237 2.19 -33.80 -14.02
CA LEU A 237 1.45 -33.11 -12.97
C LEU A 237 1.82 -31.63 -13.06
N THR A 238 0.82 -30.76 -13.21
CA THR A 238 1.03 -29.32 -13.27
C THR A 238 0.17 -28.63 -12.24
N VAL A 239 0.79 -27.76 -11.45
CA VAL A 239 0.15 -27.02 -10.36
C VAL A 239 0.38 -25.53 -10.59
N PRO A 240 -0.68 -24.70 -10.63
CA PRO A 240 -0.51 -23.25 -10.73
C PRO A 240 0.08 -22.66 -9.45
N ILE A 241 0.93 -21.65 -9.62
CA ILE A 241 1.50 -20.83 -8.56
C ILE A 241 0.78 -19.48 -8.60
N PHE A 242 0.36 -18.99 -7.44
CA PHE A 242 -0.24 -17.67 -7.32
C PHE A 242 0.60 -16.74 -6.46
N GLN A 243 0.69 -15.46 -6.85
CA GLN A 243 1.28 -14.36 -6.09
C GLN A 243 0.23 -13.26 -5.98
N GLY A 244 -0.06 -12.78 -4.76
CA GLY A 244 -1.05 -11.71 -4.55
C GLY A 244 -2.44 -11.99 -5.14
N GLY A 245 -2.85 -13.26 -5.19
CA GLY A 245 -4.14 -13.65 -5.79
C GLY A 245 -4.09 -13.93 -7.29
N LYS A 246 -3.05 -13.49 -8.01
CA LYS A 246 -2.92 -13.62 -9.47
C LYS A 246 -2.08 -14.83 -9.87
N PRO A 247 -2.36 -15.46 -11.03
CA PRO A 247 -1.50 -16.49 -11.59
C PRO A 247 -0.10 -15.92 -11.85
N TRP A 248 0.91 -16.50 -11.20
CA TRP A 248 2.31 -16.12 -11.40
C TRP A 248 3.02 -17.08 -12.34
N GLY A 249 2.67 -18.36 -12.27
CA GLY A 249 3.41 -19.41 -12.95
C GLY A 249 2.85 -20.79 -12.70
N VAL A 250 3.65 -21.81 -12.98
CA VAL A 250 3.32 -23.22 -12.70
C VAL A 250 4.54 -23.98 -12.19
N ILE A 251 4.28 -24.96 -11.32
CA ILE A 251 5.17 -26.09 -11.09
C ILE A 251 4.71 -27.20 -12.04
N SER A 252 5.58 -27.69 -12.92
CA SER A 252 5.26 -28.76 -13.85
C SER A 252 6.24 -29.92 -13.72
N GLY A 253 5.74 -31.05 -13.25
CA GLY A 253 6.46 -32.31 -13.16
C GLY A 253 6.11 -33.24 -14.32
N HIS A 254 7.11 -33.98 -14.80
CA HIS A 254 7.05 -34.82 -16.00
C HIS A 254 7.72 -36.17 -15.73
N ARG A 255 7.16 -37.22 -16.31
CA ARG A 255 7.68 -38.59 -16.23
C ARG A 255 7.67 -39.24 -17.61
N ARG A 256 8.68 -40.03 -17.97
CA ARG A 256 8.76 -40.74 -19.26
C ARG A 256 7.67 -41.80 -19.37
N GLN A 257 7.48 -42.56 -18.31
CA GLN A 257 6.49 -43.63 -18.26
C GLN A 257 5.09 -43.11 -17.95
N PRO A 258 4.02 -43.69 -18.53
CA PRO A 258 2.64 -43.33 -18.28
C PRO A 258 2.20 -43.83 -16.89
N GLN A 259 2.62 -43.11 -15.85
CA GLN A 259 2.32 -43.45 -14.47
C GLN A 259 1.92 -42.19 -13.69
N GLY A 260 0.72 -42.23 -13.12
CA GLY A 260 0.20 -41.16 -12.28
C GLY A 260 0.92 -40.99 -10.94
N VAL A 261 0.62 -39.86 -10.30
CA VAL A 261 1.04 -39.55 -8.93
C VAL A 261 -0.13 -39.85 -7.98
N PRO A 262 0.10 -40.48 -6.80
CA PRO A 262 -0.97 -40.73 -5.83
C PRO A 262 -1.65 -39.43 -5.37
N PRO A 263 -2.97 -39.43 -5.08
CA PRO A 263 -3.69 -38.21 -4.71
C PRO A 263 -3.08 -37.39 -3.55
N SER A 264 -2.49 -38.02 -2.51
CA SER A 264 -1.85 -37.32 -1.37
C SER A 264 -0.67 -36.51 -1.85
N VAL A 265 0.12 -37.11 -2.73
CA VAL A 265 1.30 -36.49 -3.30
C VAL A 265 0.91 -35.33 -4.22
N ARG A 266 -0.25 -35.41 -4.91
CA ARG A 266 -0.83 -34.27 -5.65
C ARG A 266 -1.16 -33.12 -4.70
N MET A 267 -1.84 -33.39 -3.58
CA MET A 267 -2.18 -32.39 -2.57
C MET A 267 -0.93 -31.76 -1.95
N LEU A 268 0.09 -32.55 -1.60
CA LEU A 268 1.36 -32.05 -1.08
C LEU A 268 2.10 -31.18 -2.12
N THR A 269 1.95 -31.49 -3.41
CA THR A 269 2.50 -30.64 -4.48
C THR A 269 1.76 -29.31 -4.59
N ALA A 270 0.44 -29.31 -4.43
CA ALA A 270 -0.37 -28.08 -4.32
C ALA A 270 0.09 -27.22 -3.14
N MET A 271 0.29 -27.82 -1.97
CA MET A 271 0.83 -27.13 -0.80
C MET A 271 2.22 -26.53 -1.04
N ALA A 272 3.09 -27.21 -1.80
CA ALA A 272 4.40 -26.67 -2.15
C ALA A 272 4.29 -25.43 -3.06
N ALA A 273 3.34 -25.43 -4.01
CA ALA A 273 3.06 -24.27 -4.85
C ALA A 273 2.52 -23.08 -4.04
N ASP A 274 1.60 -23.32 -3.11
CA ASP A 274 1.07 -22.27 -2.22
C ASP A 274 2.16 -21.70 -1.31
N ALA A 275 2.99 -22.56 -0.73
CA ALA A 275 4.11 -22.13 0.08
C ALA A 275 5.10 -21.27 -0.73
N PHE A 276 5.39 -21.66 -1.97
CA PHE A 276 6.24 -20.88 -2.87
C PHE A 276 5.61 -19.50 -3.18
N GLY A 277 4.32 -19.48 -3.54
CA GLY A 277 3.57 -18.24 -3.77
C GLY A 277 3.60 -17.28 -2.57
N LEU A 278 3.42 -17.80 -1.36
CA LEU A 278 3.52 -17.01 -0.13
C LEU A 278 4.93 -16.44 0.09
N MET A 279 5.98 -17.19 -0.27
CA MET A 279 7.34 -16.67 -0.18
C MET A 279 7.62 -15.56 -1.20
N LEU A 280 7.03 -15.63 -2.39
CA LEU A 280 7.09 -14.53 -3.38
C LEU A 280 6.47 -13.25 -2.80
N ASP A 281 5.26 -13.35 -2.25
CA ASP A 281 4.57 -12.23 -1.59
C ASP A 281 5.40 -11.66 -0.44
N SER A 282 6.03 -12.52 0.37
CA SER A 282 6.90 -12.10 1.47
C SER A 282 8.14 -11.37 0.97
N ALA A 283 8.81 -11.89 -0.06
CA ALA A 283 10.02 -11.29 -0.63
C ALA A 283 9.74 -9.89 -1.21
N GLU A 284 8.63 -9.73 -1.94
CA GLU A 284 8.22 -8.43 -2.49
C GLU A 284 7.95 -7.40 -1.39
N ARG A 285 7.25 -7.80 -0.32
CA ARG A 285 6.97 -6.93 0.83
C ARG A 285 8.23 -6.49 1.57
N VAL A 286 9.23 -7.37 1.69
CA VAL A 286 10.52 -7.02 2.31
C VAL A 286 11.23 -5.98 1.46
N LEU A 287 11.34 -6.19 0.15
CA LEU A 287 11.99 -5.26 -0.77
C LEU A 287 11.29 -3.89 -0.80
N GLU A 288 9.96 -3.87 -0.76
CA GLU A 288 9.20 -2.61 -0.70
C GLU A 288 9.46 -1.86 0.61
N ARG A 289 9.52 -2.56 1.75
CA ARG A 289 9.87 -1.96 3.04
C ARG A 289 11.26 -1.38 3.04
N GLU A 290 12.26 -2.10 2.52
CA GLU A 290 13.64 -1.61 2.41
C GLU A 290 13.74 -0.35 1.54
N ARG A 291 13.02 -0.30 0.42
CA ARG A 291 12.97 0.91 -0.43
C ARG A 291 12.34 2.09 0.30
N ARG A 292 11.25 1.87 1.03
CA ARG A 292 10.57 2.92 1.81
C ARG A 292 11.45 3.43 2.94
N THR A 293 12.12 2.55 3.68
CA THR A 293 13.01 2.95 4.77
C THR A 293 14.22 3.70 4.24
N ALA A 294 14.86 3.22 3.17
CA ALA A 294 15.99 3.91 2.53
C ALA A 294 15.61 5.30 2.00
N HIS A 295 14.40 5.46 1.45
CA HIS A 295 13.92 6.78 1.03
C HIS A 295 13.67 7.71 2.22
N ALA A 296 13.07 7.21 3.30
CA ALA A 296 12.80 7.99 4.50
C ALA A 296 14.08 8.43 5.21
N THR A 297 15.07 7.56 5.36
CA THR A 297 16.36 7.90 5.97
C THR A 297 17.10 8.96 5.16
N ARG A 298 17.14 8.81 3.83
CA ARG A 298 17.77 9.80 2.95
C ARG A 298 17.09 11.17 3.04
N GLN A 299 15.76 11.22 3.12
CA GLN A 299 15.04 12.48 3.27
C GLN A 299 15.33 13.15 4.63
N ALA A 300 15.40 12.37 5.70
CA ALA A 300 15.73 12.87 7.03
C ALA A 300 17.16 13.45 7.08
N GLU A 301 18.13 12.77 6.46
CA GLU A 301 19.51 13.26 6.35
C GLU A 301 19.59 14.57 5.57
N LEU A 302 18.91 14.66 4.43
CA LEU A 302 18.86 15.89 3.62
C LEU A 302 18.26 17.07 4.40
N ASN A 303 17.17 16.84 5.13
CA ASN A 303 16.54 17.88 5.96
C ASN A 303 17.47 18.34 7.08
N ARG A 304 18.21 17.42 7.71
CA ARG A 304 19.20 17.74 8.74
C ARG A 304 20.34 18.58 8.18
N VAL A 305 20.95 18.15 7.06
CA VAL A 305 22.03 18.90 6.40
C VAL A 305 21.57 20.29 5.98
N LYS A 306 20.35 20.43 5.44
CA LYS A 306 19.74 21.72 5.11
C LYS A 306 19.63 22.62 6.34
N SER A 307 19.18 22.08 7.46
CA SER A 307 18.99 22.82 8.73
C SER A 307 20.31 23.27 9.35
N ASP A 308 21.31 22.38 9.37
CA ASP A 308 22.66 22.67 9.88
C ASP A 308 23.34 23.74 9.02
N PHE A 309 23.23 23.63 7.69
CA PHE A 309 23.76 24.62 6.75
C PHE A 309 23.14 26.00 6.97
N LEU A 310 21.81 26.09 7.06
CA LEU A 310 21.12 27.37 7.23
C LEU A 310 21.47 28.01 8.59
N THR A 311 21.54 27.20 9.66
CA THR A 311 21.94 27.66 11.00
C THR A 311 23.35 28.25 10.99
N GLY A 312 24.32 27.54 10.41
CA GLY A 312 25.70 28.04 10.29
C GLY A 312 25.80 29.32 9.46
N MET A 313 25.17 29.34 8.27
CA MET A 313 25.17 30.51 7.38
C MET A 313 24.57 31.75 8.04
N SER A 314 23.54 31.62 8.87
CA SER A 314 22.94 32.78 9.54
C SER A 314 23.89 33.45 10.54
N HIS A 315 24.66 32.67 11.30
CA HIS A 315 25.64 33.25 12.22
C HIS A 315 26.73 34.04 11.49
N GLU A 316 27.20 33.50 10.36
CA GLU A 316 28.19 34.15 9.49
C GLU A 316 27.64 35.42 8.81
N LEU A 317 26.34 35.47 8.52
CA LEU A 317 25.70 36.66 7.93
C LEU A 317 25.29 37.72 8.97
N ARG A 318 24.85 37.30 10.16
CA ARG A 318 24.39 38.20 11.25
C ARG A 318 25.51 39.12 11.72
N THR A 319 26.72 38.58 11.87
CA THR A 319 27.87 39.30 12.39
C THR A 319 28.26 40.52 11.53
N PRO A 320 28.52 40.39 10.21
CA PRO A 320 28.84 41.53 9.36
C PRO A 320 27.65 42.50 9.21
N LEU A 321 26.40 42.01 9.20
CA LEU A 321 25.23 42.88 9.13
C LEU A 321 25.08 43.77 10.36
N ASN A 322 25.23 43.19 11.56
CA ASN A 322 25.15 43.95 12.80
C ASN A 322 26.22 45.06 12.86
N VAL A 323 27.40 44.80 12.29
CA VAL A 323 28.46 45.80 12.16
C VAL A 323 28.06 46.93 11.18
N ILE A 324 27.51 46.59 10.01
CA ILE A 324 27.01 47.58 9.03
C ILE A 324 25.90 48.45 9.62
N ILE A 325 24.93 47.84 10.31
CA ILE A 325 23.83 48.54 10.98
C ILE A 325 24.39 49.44 12.09
N GLY A 326 25.26 48.91 12.95
CA GLY A 326 25.85 49.65 14.07
C GLY A 326 26.68 50.86 13.63
N TYR A 327 27.49 50.73 12.57
CA TYR A 327 28.20 51.88 12.00
C TYR A 327 27.26 52.89 11.35
N SER A 328 26.18 52.42 10.72
CA SER A 328 25.17 53.33 10.14
C SER A 328 24.45 54.12 11.23
N ASP A 329 24.09 53.48 12.36
CA ASP A 329 23.50 54.15 13.53
C ASP A 329 24.48 55.13 14.18
N PHE A 330 25.74 54.73 14.32
CA PHE A 330 26.80 55.59 14.84
C PHE A 330 26.94 56.86 13.98
N LEU A 331 26.96 56.73 12.66
CA LEU A 331 27.09 57.89 11.75
C LEU A 331 25.84 58.79 11.74
N LEU A 332 24.64 58.22 11.93
CA LEU A 332 23.40 59.00 12.00
C LEU A 332 23.22 59.74 13.33
N HIS A 333 23.98 59.38 14.37
CA HIS A 333 23.89 60.00 15.68
C HIS A 333 24.35 61.47 15.65
N PRO A 334 23.59 62.43 16.24
CA PRO A 334 23.93 63.86 16.18
C PRO A 334 25.31 64.22 16.77
N GLY A 335 25.84 63.40 17.69
CA GLY A 335 27.15 63.61 18.32
C GLY A 335 28.37 63.28 17.45
N THR A 336 28.18 62.66 16.28
CA THR A 336 29.27 62.14 15.43
C THR A 336 29.79 63.17 14.41
N GLY A 337 29.05 64.27 14.23
CA GLY A 337 29.39 65.38 13.34
C GLY A 337 28.27 65.71 12.35
N PRO A 338 28.34 66.87 11.67
CA PRO A 338 27.32 67.28 10.72
C PRO A 338 27.38 66.44 9.43
N LEU A 339 26.22 65.90 9.03
CA LEU A 339 26.01 65.23 7.74
C LEU A 339 25.24 66.15 6.79
N THR A 340 25.57 66.12 5.50
CA THR A 340 24.69 66.68 4.47
C THR A 340 23.41 65.84 4.36
N ASP A 341 22.31 66.44 3.89
CA ASP A 341 21.03 65.73 3.71
C ASP A 341 21.19 64.47 2.85
N ARG A 342 21.96 64.57 1.75
CA ARG A 342 22.23 63.44 0.87
C ARG A 342 23.02 62.32 1.55
N GLN A 343 23.96 62.63 2.43
CA GLN A 343 24.69 61.63 3.21
C GLN A 343 23.78 60.96 4.24
N ARG A 344 22.94 61.74 4.92
CA ARG A 344 21.96 61.24 5.88
C ARG A 344 20.99 60.26 5.22
N ASP A 345 20.47 60.60 4.05
CA ASP A 345 19.57 59.73 3.28
C ASP A 345 20.26 58.44 2.83
N CYS A 346 21.49 58.52 2.32
CA CYS A 346 22.27 57.33 1.94
C CYS A 346 22.53 56.40 3.12
N ILE A 347 22.97 56.92 4.27
CA ILE A 347 23.25 56.12 5.46
C ILE A 347 21.95 55.54 6.03
N GLY A 348 20.86 56.32 6.02
CA GLY A 348 19.53 55.84 6.37
C GLY A 348 19.09 54.64 5.51
N ASN A 349 19.34 54.69 4.21
CA ASN A 349 19.04 53.59 3.28
C ASN A 349 19.92 52.35 3.51
N ILE A 350 21.21 52.52 3.81
CA ILE A 350 22.11 51.41 4.16
C ILE A 350 21.63 50.73 5.44
N ARG A 351 21.31 51.52 6.47
CA ARG A 351 20.76 51.00 7.72
C ARG A 351 19.47 50.21 7.49
N ALA A 352 18.50 50.81 6.79
CA ALA A 352 17.21 50.18 6.53
C ALA A 352 17.37 48.87 5.74
N SER A 353 18.24 48.85 4.73
CA SER A 353 18.52 47.64 3.93
C SER A 353 19.21 46.56 4.75
N GLY A 354 20.15 46.94 5.63
CA GLY A 354 20.82 46.03 6.56
C GLY A 354 19.83 45.40 7.54
N THR A 355 19.01 46.21 8.22
CA THR A 355 17.98 45.71 9.14
C THR A 355 17.02 44.76 8.45
N HIS A 356 16.56 45.11 7.24
CA HIS A 356 15.66 44.27 6.47
C HIS A 356 16.26 42.91 6.07
N LEU A 357 17.53 42.88 5.67
CA LEU A 357 18.21 41.63 5.34
C LEU A 357 18.45 40.76 6.58
N LEU A 358 18.68 41.37 7.75
CA LEU A 358 18.81 40.62 9.01
C LEU A 358 17.50 39.94 9.40
N GLU A 359 16.37 40.66 9.27
CA GLU A 359 15.02 40.12 9.48
C GLU A 359 14.76 38.93 8.56
N LEU A 360 15.05 39.07 7.25
CA LEU A 360 14.96 38.00 6.26
C LEU A 360 15.73 36.73 6.65
N ILE A 361 16.98 36.89 7.11
CA ILE A 361 17.81 35.75 7.51
C ILE A 361 17.22 35.05 8.74
N ASN A 362 16.73 35.82 9.72
CA ASN A 362 16.11 35.25 10.92
C ASN A 362 14.79 34.54 10.57
N ASP A 363 13.97 35.13 9.69
CA ASP A 363 12.72 34.55 9.21
C ASP A 363 12.94 33.19 8.50
N VAL A 364 13.97 33.09 7.65
CA VAL A 364 14.33 31.83 6.96
C VAL A 364 14.83 30.78 7.94
N LEU A 365 15.61 31.17 8.95
CA LEU A 365 16.04 30.26 10.00
C LEU A 365 14.88 29.73 10.83
N ASP A 366 13.99 30.61 11.26
CA ASP A 366 12.86 30.25 12.11
C ASP A 366 11.96 29.28 11.35
N LEU A 367 11.66 29.56 10.08
CA LEU A 367 10.94 28.62 9.22
C LEU A 367 11.65 27.26 9.09
N SER A 368 12.97 27.26 8.91
CA SER A 368 13.75 26.02 8.76
C SER A 368 13.77 25.16 10.02
N LYS A 369 13.85 25.78 11.21
CA LYS A 369 13.76 25.07 12.50
C LYS A 369 12.38 24.47 12.73
N ILE A 370 11.33 25.19 12.31
CA ILE A 370 9.95 24.72 12.41
C ILE A 370 9.72 23.53 11.47
N GLU A 371 10.15 23.61 10.20
CA GLU A 371 10.04 22.51 9.22
C GLU A 371 10.80 21.25 9.66
N ALA A 372 11.90 21.40 10.40
CA ALA A 372 12.68 20.28 10.93
C ALA A 372 12.07 19.65 12.19
N GLY A 373 10.96 20.18 12.73
CA GLY A 373 10.34 19.69 13.96
C GLY A 373 11.15 19.95 15.23
N HIS A 374 12.09 20.88 15.19
CA HIS A 374 12.99 21.23 16.30
C HIS A 374 12.53 22.47 17.09
N LEU A 375 11.23 22.79 17.07
CA LEU A 375 10.71 23.94 17.80
C LEU A 375 10.32 23.53 19.23
N ASP A 376 11.26 23.66 20.17
CA ASP A 376 10.95 23.59 21.60
C ASP A 376 10.31 24.90 22.05
N LEU A 377 8.98 24.89 22.25
CA LEU A 377 8.25 26.04 22.80
C LEU A 377 8.54 26.18 24.30
N ASN A 378 8.94 27.37 24.73
CA ASN A 378 9.09 27.69 26.15
C ASN A 378 7.80 28.29 26.68
N ASP A 379 6.84 27.42 26.98
CA ASP A 379 5.49 27.83 27.39
C ASP A 379 5.47 28.56 28.74
N GLU A 380 4.83 29.71 28.75
CA GLU A 380 4.54 30.49 29.96
C GLU A 380 3.10 31.04 29.96
N ASP A 381 2.62 31.47 31.12
CA ASP A 381 1.27 32.00 31.30
C ASP A 381 1.23 33.48 30.89
N VAL A 382 0.94 33.74 29.62
CA VAL A 382 0.97 35.08 29.02
C VAL A 382 -0.34 35.84 29.25
N ASP A 383 -0.23 37.07 29.73
CA ASP A 383 -1.31 38.06 29.69
C ASP A 383 -1.38 38.69 28.30
N VAL A 384 -2.43 38.36 27.55
CA VAL A 384 -2.60 38.80 26.16
C VAL A 384 -2.81 40.31 26.07
N ALA A 385 -3.45 40.95 27.05
CA ALA A 385 -3.65 42.40 27.03
C ALA A 385 -2.33 43.15 27.21
N VAL A 386 -1.47 42.67 28.13
CA VAL A 386 -0.11 43.21 28.30
C VAL A 386 0.71 43.03 27.03
N MET A 387 0.68 41.84 26.42
CA MET A 387 1.39 41.56 25.17
C MET A 387 0.95 42.47 24.03
N VAL A 388 -0.36 42.67 23.84
CA VAL A 388 -0.90 43.57 22.82
C VAL A 388 -0.45 45.02 23.06
N GLY A 389 -0.42 45.47 24.32
CA GLY A 389 0.08 46.79 24.69
C GLY A 389 1.56 46.98 24.35
N GLU A 390 2.40 45.98 24.61
CA GLU A 390 3.84 46.01 24.26
C GLU A 390 4.05 46.08 22.75
N VAL A 391 3.31 45.28 21.98
CA VAL A 391 3.39 45.27 20.51
C VAL A 391 2.91 46.60 19.93
N TYR A 392 1.85 47.18 20.49
CA TYR A 392 1.37 48.51 20.09
C TYR A 392 2.42 49.60 20.35
N ALA A 393 3.03 49.63 21.53
CA ALA A 393 4.05 50.63 21.88
C ALA A 393 5.24 50.63 20.90
N LEU A 394 5.60 49.47 20.35
CA LEU A 394 6.64 49.36 19.32
C LEU A 394 6.24 49.92 17.95
N GLN A 395 4.93 49.98 17.66
CA GLN A 395 4.38 50.40 16.36
C GLN A 395 3.64 51.74 16.41
N GLU A 396 3.52 52.37 17.58
CA GLU A 396 2.74 53.59 17.79
C GLU A 396 3.15 54.72 16.82
N LEU A 397 4.45 55.00 16.74
CA LEU A 397 4.98 56.04 15.84
C LEU A 397 4.73 55.70 14.36
N THR A 398 4.83 54.42 13.99
CA THR A 398 4.60 53.94 12.62
C THR A 398 3.14 54.07 12.23
N LEU A 399 2.22 53.65 13.11
CA LEU A 399 0.77 53.80 12.96
C LEU A 399 0.37 55.28 12.82
N ALA A 400 0.90 56.13 13.70
CA ALA A 400 0.63 57.57 13.68
C ALA A 400 1.17 58.23 12.39
N SER A 401 2.39 57.90 11.98
CA SER A 401 3.00 58.41 10.75
C SER A 401 2.28 57.93 9.48
N ALA A 402 1.69 56.73 9.53
CA ALA A 402 0.83 56.20 8.46
C ALA A 402 -0.59 56.78 8.48
N GLY A 403 -0.97 57.55 9.52
CA GLY A 403 -2.30 58.12 9.68
C GLY A 403 -3.38 57.07 9.98
N LEU A 404 -3.03 56.02 10.72
CA LEU A 404 -3.92 54.90 11.04
C LEU A 404 -4.44 55.00 12.48
N THR A 405 -5.67 54.53 12.69
CA THR A 405 -6.26 54.36 14.02
C THR A 405 -6.09 52.93 14.50
N PHE A 406 -5.89 52.74 15.82
CA PHE A 406 -5.70 51.44 16.43
C PHE A 406 -6.69 51.22 17.58
N ASP A 407 -7.34 50.06 17.61
CA ASP A 407 -8.24 49.63 18.68
C ASP A 407 -7.86 48.24 19.19
N ALA A 408 -8.07 48.00 20.49
CA ALA A 408 -7.91 46.68 21.09
C ALA A 408 -9.17 46.31 21.90
N LEU A 409 -9.76 45.17 21.57
CA LEU A 409 -10.98 44.65 22.19
C LEU A 409 -10.66 43.35 22.93
N PHE A 410 -11.07 43.28 24.21
CA PHE A 410 -10.81 42.14 25.08
C PHE A 410 -12.10 41.65 25.74
N PRO A 411 -12.28 40.32 25.93
CA PRO A 411 -13.40 39.78 26.67
C PRO A 411 -13.19 40.03 28.17
N ARG A 412 -14.29 40.11 28.94
CA ARG A 412 -14.24 40.24 30.41
C ARG A 412 -14.96 39.05 31.06
N PRO A 413 -14.29 38.22 31.88
CA PRO A 413 -12.85 38.23 32.18
C PRO A 413 -11.99 37.69 31.02
N LEU A 414 -10.80 38.26 30.82
CA LEU A 414 -9.79 37.81 29.85
C LEU A 414 -8.95 36.69 30.49
N PRO A 415 -8.94 35.46 29.93
CA PRO A 415 -8.10 34.38 30.45
C PRO A 415 -6.64 34.58 30.04
N ARG A 416 -5.72 33.91 30.75
CA ARG A 416 -4.31 33.83 30.34
C ARG A 416 -4.13 32.77 29.25
N LEU A 417 -3.13 32.97 28.40
CA LEU A 417 -2.77 32.03 27.33
C LEU A 417 -1.44 31.38 27.65
N ARG A 418 -1.40 30.04 27.72
CA ARG A 418 -0.17 29.26 27.80
C ARG A 418 0.52 29.25 26.44
N ALA A 419 1.57 30.03 26.27
CA ALA A 419 2.28 30.16 25.00
C ALA A 419 3.75 30.55 25.22
N ASP A 420 4.59 30.31 24.22
CA ASP A 420 5.91 30.91 24.16
C ASP A 420 5.77 32.41 23.88
N ARG A 421 6.12 33.23 24.88
CA ARG A 421 5.95 34.69 24.84
C ARG A 421 6.68 35.35 23.67
N ARG A 422 7.86 34.84 23.30
CA ARG A 422 8.64 35.36 22.18
C ARG A 422 7.92 35.09 20.85
N SER A 423 7.42 33.88 20.67
CA SER A 423 6.67 33.47 19.48
C SER A 423 5.36 34.24 19.35
N LEU A 424 4.61 34.41 20.45
CA LEU A 424 3.38 35.20 20.44
C LEU A 424 3.64 36.68 20.08
N ARG A 425 4.72 37.27 20.61
CA ARG A 425 5.16 38.62 20.24
C ARG A 425 5.51 38.71 18.75
N GLN A 426 6.26 37.73 18.22
CA GLN A 426 6.64 37.66 16.81
C GLN A 426 5.40 37.56 15.91
N ILE A 427 4.44 36.71 16.29
CA ILE A 427 3.17 36.56 15.58
C ILE A 427 2.46 37.91 15.47
N LEU A 428 2.25 38.60 16.59
CA LEU A 428 1.53 39.86 16.62
C LEU A 428 2.26 40.98 15.89
N LEU A 429 3.59 41.04 15.96
CA LEU A 429 4.40 42.01 15.21
C LEU A 429 4.28 41.78 13.70
N ASN A 430 4.35 40.53 13.23
CA ASN A 430 4.19 40.20 11.81
C ASN A 430 2.80 40.59 11.29
N LEU A 431 1.75 40.33 12.07
CA LEU A 431 0.39 40.69 11.69
C LEU A 431 0.15 42.21 11.72
N LEU A 432 0.62 42.90 12.75
CA LEU A 432 0.46 44.34 12.89
C LEU A 432 1.28 45.11 11.84
N SER A 433 2.50 44.67 11.55
CA SER A 433 3.34 45.24 10.48
C SER A 433 2.65 45.10 9.11
N ASN A 434 2.07 43.93 8.82
CA ASN A 434 1.27 43.74 7.62
C ASN A 434 0.06 44.69 7.61
N ALA A 435 -0.71 44.77 8.70
CA ALA A 435 -1.85 45.68 8.78
C ALA A 435 -1.47 47.15 8.52
N VAL A 436 -0.37 47.63 9.09
CA VAL A 436 0.16 48.99 8.86
C VAL A 436 0.55 49.19 7.39
N LYS A 437 1.24 48.20 6.81
CA LYS A 437 1.77 48.26 5.45
C LYS A 437 0.66 48.29 4.38
N PHE A 438 -0.42 47.56 4.59
CA PHE A 438 -1.47 47.33 3.60
C PHE A 438 -2.74 48.19 3.81
N THR A 439 -2.76 49.00 4.87
CA THR A 439 -3.88 49.91 5.16
C THR A 439 -3.57 51.34 4.73
N PRO A 440 -4.39 51.96 3.85
CA PRO A 440 -4.24 53.37 3.49
C PRO A 440 -4.46 54.33 4.67
N ALA A 441 -3.88 55.54 4.58
CA ALA A 441 -4.07 56.60 5.58
C ALA A 441 -5.57 56.90 5.80
N GLY A 442 -5.96 57.11 7.06
CA GLY A 442 -7.36 57.23 7.49
C GLY A 442 -8.04 55.89 7.80
N GLY A 443 -7.36 54.76 7.59
CA GLY A 443 -7.85 53.43 7.93
C GLY A 443 -7.75 53.07 9.41
N ARG A 444 -8.19 51.85 9.74
CA ARG A 444 -8.24 51.31 11.09
C ARG A 444 -7.62 49.92 11.16
N VAL A 445 -6.89 49.67 12.24
CA VAL A 445 -6.41 48.34 12.64
C VAL A 445 -7.00 48.00 14.00
N THR A 446 -7.52 46.78 14.16
CA THR A 446 -8.15 46.32 15.39
C THR A 446 -7.58 44.97 15.79
N ILE A 447 -7.15 44.84 17.05
CA ILE A 447 -6.87 43.54 17.67
C ILE A 447 -8.06 43.15 18.52
N ASP A 448 -8.70 42.04 18.17
CA ASP A 448 -9.93 41.56 18.78
C ASP A 448 -9.71 40.18 19.38
N VAL A 449 -9.77 40.09 20.71
CA VAL A 449 -9.62 38.86 21.47
C VAL A 449 -10.99 38.38 21.92
N ALA A 450 -11.32 37.10 21.68
CA ALA A 450 -12.54 36.50 22.22
C ALA A 450 -12.32 35.04 22.62
N ARG A 451 -13.14 34.58 23.56
CA ARG A 451 -13.26 33.15 23.88
C ARG A 451 -13.96 32.44 22.72
N THR A 452 -13.58 31.21 22.43
CA THR A 452 -14.23 30.35 21.45
C THR A 452 -14.76 29.11 22.13
N GLU A 453 -15.97 28.67 21.77
CA GLU A 453 -16.48 27.36 22.20
C GLU A 453 -15.97 26.30 21.23
N GLU A 454 -15.09 25.44 21.72
CA GLU A 454 -14.56 24.28 21.00
C GLU A 454 -15.23 23.01 21.58
N ARG A 455 -15.22 21.90 20.83
CA ARG A 455 -15.87 20.64 21.27
C ARG A 455 -15.32 20.10 22.59
N THR A 456 -14.09 20.48 22.93
CA THR A 456 -13.32 20.00 24.08
C THR A 456 -13.23 21.01 25.22
N GLY A 457 -13.81 22.22 25.08
CA GLY A 457 -13.76 23.27 26.10
C GLY A 457 -13.74 24.69 25.52
N THR A 458 -13.34 25.67 26.33
CA THR A 458 -13.25 27.07 25.89
C THR A 458 -11.84 27.38 25.39
N GLY A 459 -11.70 27.63 24.08
CA GLY A 459 -10.48 28.13 23.45
C GLY A 459 -10.37 29.66 23.49
N LEU A 460 -9.31 30.19 22.89
CA LEU A 460 -9.06 31.62 22.76
C LEU A 460 -8.76 31.96 21.30
N ARG A 461 -9.42 32.99 20.77
CA ARG A 461 -9.14 33.57 19.47
C ARG A 461 -8.55 34.96 19.63
N ILE A 462 -7.46 35.20 18.91
CA ILE A 462 -6.88 36.54 18.72
C ILE A 462 -6.99 36.86 17.24
N ALA A 463 -7.70 37.94 16.88
CA ALA A 463 -7.79 38.39 15.50
C ALA A 463 -7.13 39.74 15.30
N VAL A 464 -6.43 39.87 14.17
CA VAL A 464 -5.95 41.16 13.67
C VAL A 464 -6.78 41.51 12.45
N ILE A 465 -7.44 42.66 12.50
CA ILE A 465 -8.40 43.14 11.51
C ILE A 465 -7.92 44.48 11.00
N ASP A 466 -7.78 44.62 9.68
CA ASP A 466 -7.45 45.89 9.04
C ASP A 466 -8.54 46.30 8.05
N THR A 467 -8.58 47.60 7.68
CA THR A 467 -9.46 48.14 6.65
C THR A 467 -8.70 48.44 5.34
N GLY A 468 -7.67 47.64 5.05
CA GLY A 468 -6.78 47.84 3.92
C GLY A 468 -7.30 47.29 2.60
N VAL A 469 -6.36 47.00 1.69
CA VAL A 469 -6.67 46.51 0.32
C VAL A 469 -7.35 45.15 0.30
N GLY A 470 -7.22 44.36 1.37
CA GLY A 470 -7.78 43.01 1.48
C GLY A 470 -7.08 41.98 0.59
N ILE A 471 -7.34 40.69 0.84
CA ILE A 471 -6.73 39.57 0.10
C ILE A 471 -7.80 38.87 -0.75
N PRO A 472 -7.67 38.81 -2.08
CA PRO A 472 -8.56 38.02 -2.93
C PRO A 472 -8.60 36.55 -2.48
N GLU A 473 -9.79 35.92 -2.56
CA GLU A 473 -9.99 34.56 -2.07
C GLU A 473 -9.06 33.53 -2.73
N GLU A 474 -8.86 33.65 -4.04
CA GLU A 474 -7.92 32.86 -4.83
C GLU A 474 -6.44 32.99 -4.41
N HIS A 475 -6.08 34.08 -3.72
CA HIS A 475 -4.72 34.33 -3.26
C HIS A 475 -4.50 33.96 -1.78
N ARG A 476 -5.55 33.65 -1.00
CA ARG A 476 -5.42 33.26 0.41
C ARG A 476 -4.51 32.03 0.63
N PRO A 477 -4.55 30.96 -0.19
CA PRO A 477 -3.61 29.85 -0.05
C PRO A 477 -2.18 30.28 -0.39
N ILE A 478 -2.03 31.15 -1.39
CA ILE A 478 -0.73 31.59 -1.93
C ILE A 478 0.00 32.46 -0.92
N VAL A 479 -0.67 33.36 -0.19
CA VAL A 479 -0.04 34.22 0.81
C VAL A 479 0.45 33.45 2.06
N LEU A 480 0.04 32.19 2.22
CA LEU A 480 0.52 31.28 3.27
C LEU A 480 1.70 30.41 2.82
N GLU A 481 2.11 30.50 1.54
CA GLU A 481 3.30 29.83 1.03
C GLU A 481 4.55 30.71 1.23
N PRO A 482 5.70 30.13 1.65
CA PRO A 482 6.95 30.87 1.77
C PRO A 482 7.37 31.56 0.46
N PHE A 483 7.84 32.80 0.56
CA PHE A 483 8.35 33.64 -0.55
C PHE A 483 7.32 34.01 -1.63
N ARG A 484 6.03 33.74 -1.42
CA ARG A 484 4.97 34.13 -2.34
C ARG A 484 4.39 35.49 -1.98
N GLN A 485 4.03 36.27 -3.00
CA GLN A 485 3.36 37.56 -2.90
C GLN A 485 2.27 37.66 -3.97
N VAL A 486 1.26 38.48 -3.71
CA VAL A 486 0.20 38.76 -4.69
C VAL A 486 0.78 39.60 -5.84
N PRO A 487 0.67 39.15 -7.11
CA PRO A 487 1.21 39.90 -8.24
C PRO A 487 0.54 41.26 -8.43
N GLY A 488 1.33 42.33 -8.63
CA GLY A 488 0.82 43.63 -9.09
C GLY A 488 0.55 44.69 -8.02
N GLU A 489 0.68 44.38 -6.72
CA GLU A 489 0.54 45.38 -5.66
C GLU A 489 1.84 46.21 -5.49
N ARG A 490 1.82 47.47 -5.95
CA ARG A 490 2.82 48.48 -5.57
C ARG A 490 2.45 49.09 -4.23
N ILE A 491 3.22 48.75 -3.21
CA ILE A 491 2.95 49.14 -1.81
C ILE A 491 3.85 50.33 -1.42
N ARG A 492 3.37 51.19 -0.52
CA ARG A 492 4.20 52.21 0.16
C ARG A 492 5.28 51.49 0.99
N GLY A 493 6.55 51.83 0.77
CA GLY A 493 7.66 51.32 1.60
C GLY A 493 8.34 50.02 1.14
N GLY A 494 8.05 49.51 -0.07
CA GLY A 494 8.82 48.42 -0.71
C GLY A 494 8.17 47.03 -0.68
N THR A 495 8.76 46.10 -1.43
CA THR A 495 8.33 44.69 -1.53
C THR A 495 8.58 43.97 -0.20
N GLY A 496 7.58 43.24 0.31
CA GLY A 496 7.75 42.41 1.51
C GLY A 496 8.64 41.19 1.22
N THR A 497 8.84 40.33 2.21
CA THR A 497 9.62 39.09 2.04
C THR A 497 8.75 37.90 1.61
N GLY A 498 7.44 37.96 1.88
CA GLY A 498 6.52 36.84 1.71
C GLY A 498 6.67 35.76 2.79
N LEU A 499 7.39 36.01 3.88
CA LEU A 499 7.62 35.04 4.96
C LEU A 499 6.77 35.27 6.21
N GLY A 500 6.25 36.48 6.42
CA GLY A 500 5.55 36.84 7.66
C GLY A 500 4.34 35.96 7.98
N LEU A 501 3.42 35.77 7.02
CA LEU A 501 2.23 34.92 7.21
C LEU A 501 2.56 33.42 7.33
N PRO A 502 3.46 32.84 6.51
CA PRO A 502 3.95 31.48 6.73
C PRO A 502 4.53 31.27 8.13
N ILE A 503 5.33 32.20 8.65
CA ILE A 503 5.89 32.13 10.02
C ILE A 503 4.77 32.15 11.06
N VAL A 504 3.81 33.07 10.92
CA VAL A 504 2.67 33.14 11.85
C VAL A 504 1.91 31.81 11.87
N ARG A 505 1.61 31.24 10.70
CA ARG A 505 0.92 29.96 10.58
C ARG A 505 1.68 28.85 11.31
N SER A 506 2.97 28.70 10.99
CA SER A 506 3.83 27.68 11.57
C SER A 506 3.97 27.81 13.09
N LEU A 507 4.12 29.03 13.62
CA LEU A 507 4.18 29.27 15.06
C LEU A 507 2.85 28.96 15.75
N VAL A 508 1.72 29.28 15.15
CA VAL A 508 0.39 28.99 15.71
C VAL A 508 0.10 27.48 15.68
N GLU A 509 0.45 26.80 14.59
CA GLU A 509 0.35 25.34 14.47
C GLU A 509 1.25 24.63 15.50
N ALA A 510 2.45 25.14 15.78
CA ALA A 510 3.31 24.63 16.85
C ALA A 510 2.68 24.75 18.25
N HIS A 511 1.85 25.78 18.48
CA HIS A 511 1.05 25.90 19.72
C HIS A 511 -0.19 24.99 19.73
N GLY A 512 -0.39 24.14 18.73
CA GLY A 512 -1.59 23.31 18.55
C GLY A 512 -2.81 24.10 18.06
N GLY A 513 -2.60 25.34 17.62
CA GLY A 513 -3.64 26.21 17.10
C GLY A 513 -3.84 26.10 15.59
N ARG A 514 -4.71 26.96 15.06
CA ARG A 514 -4.92 27.13 13.62
C ARG A 514 -5.07 28.60 13.23
N LEU A 515 -4.73 28.93 12.00
CA LEU A 515 -4.91 30.26 11.42
C LEU A 515 -6.00 30.24 10.35
N THR A 516 -6.89 31.23 10.34
CA THR A 516 -7.88 31.43 9.28
C THR A 516 -7.87 32.86 8.76
N LEU A 517 -8.04 33.02 7.44
CA LEU A 517 -8.07 34.30 6.75
C LEU A 517 -9.48 34.57 6.22
N SER A 518 -10.00 35.78 6.43
CA SER A 518 -11.26 36.27 5.89
C SER A 518 -11.16 37.74 5.45
N GLY A 519 -12.17 38.23 4.75
CA GLY A 519 -12.15 39.53 4.08
C GLY A 519 -12.11 39.40 2.56
N GLY A 520 -12.06 40.52 1.84
CA GLY A 520 -12.06 40.53 0.39
C GLY A 520 -11.48 41.83 -0.17
N PRO A 521 -11.27 41.92 -1.49
CA PRO A 521 -10.68 43.10 -2.11
C PRO A 521 -11.45 44.39 -1.74
N GLY A 522 -10.74 45.37 -1.20
CA GLY A 522 -11.27 46.66 -0.75
C GLY A 522 -12.05 46.62 0.57
N GLN A 523 -12.13 45.48 1.24
CA GLN A 523 -12.86 45.30 2.51
C GLN A 523 -11.91 45.11 3.71
N GLY A 524 -10.59 45.14 3.48
CA GLY A 524 -9.58 44.82 4.47
C GLY A 524 -9.38 43.32 4.69
N THR A 525 -8.46 42.99 5.61
CA THR A 525 -8.12 41.60 5.94
C THR A 525 -8.43 41.32 7.40
N ARG A 526 -8.96 40.13 7.67
CA ARG A 526 -9.13 39.59 9.01
C ARG A 526 -8.37 38.27 9.14
N ILE A 527 -7.45 38.24 10.09
CA ILE A 527 -6.59 37.08 10.37
C ILE A 527 -6.91 36.59 11.78
N ASP A 528 -7.58 35.45 11.89
CA ASP A 528 -7.95 34.84 13.17
C ASP A 528 -6.95 33.73 13.54
N LEU A 529 -6.39 33.84 14.74
CA LEU A 529 -5.54 32.85 15.37
C LEU A 529 -6.35 32.13 16.44
N HIS A 530 -6.52 30.82 16.32
CA HIS A 530 -7.30 30.01 17.25
C HIS A 530 -6.37 29.15 18.09
N PHE A 531 -6.41 29.32 19.40
CA PHE A 531 -5.68 28.52 20.38
C PHE A 531 -6.65 27.55 21.09
N PRO A 532 -6.27 26.27 21.26
CA PRO A 532 -7.17 25.26 21.80
C PRO A 532 -7.38 25.40 23.32
N PRO A 533 -8.42 24.77 23.90
CA PRO A 533 -8.79 24.91 25.30
C PRO A 533 -7.67 24.57 26.30
N GLU A 534 -6.83 23.58 26.01
CA GLU A 534 -5.69 23.19 26.86
C GLU A 534 -4.64 24.30 27.04
N ARG A 535 -4.65 25.32 26.17
CA ARG A 535 -3.78 26.50 26.25
C ARG A 535 -4.41 27.64 27.04
N VAL A 536 -5.70 27.57 27.36
CA VAL A 536 -6.43 28.66 28.04
C VAL A 536 -6.45 28.41 29.55
N ILE A 537 -5.92 29.37 30.30
CA ILE A 537 -5.83 29.28 31.76
C ILE A 537 -6.91 30.20 32.34
N ALA A 538 -7.83 29.57 33.08
CA ALA A 538 -9.02 30.18 33.65
C ALA A 538 -8.71 31.20 34.74
#